data_AF-A0A1F9IJ07-F1
#
_entry.id   AF-A0A1F9IJ07-F1
#
_cell.length_a   1.000
_cell.length_b   1.000
_cell.length_c   1.000
_cell.angle_alpha   90.00
_cell.angle_beta   90.00
_cell.angle_gamma   90.00
#
_symmetry.space_group_name_H-M   'P 1'
#
loop_
_entity.id
_entity.type
_entity.pdbx_description
1 polymer ?
#
loop_
_entity_poly.entity_id
_entity_poly.type
_entity_poly.pdbx_seq_one_letter_code
_entity_poly.pdbx_strand_id
1 'polypeptide(L)'
;MGKIKNKIISKLLTRFPRLFDRAVDKVAEFKVAGIPWTPVTMPLSAARIGLVTTAGVHLTGQEPFNMDDKDGDPSFRELPTDTPRGGYKITHDYYDHSDADRDINIVFPIDRLNELKKAGEIGGVAAFNYGFMGHIDGRHIEALMKETGPEVARRLVNQGVNAVVLTPG
;
A
#
# COMPACT_ATOMS: atom_id res chain seq x y z
N MET A 1 -10.55 -23.97 -14.68
CA MET A 1 -11.99 -23.73 -14.99
C MET A 1 -12.51 -22.32 -14.61
N GLY A 2 -11.95 -21.62 -13.60
CA GLY A 2 -12.52 -20.36 -13.07
C GLY A 2 -12.35 -19.10 -13.95
N LYS A 3 -11.20 -18.90 -14.59
CA LYS A 3 -10.92 -17.64 -15.34
C LYS A 3 -11.84 -17.42 -16.56
N ILE A 4 -12.16 -18.48 -17.30
CA ILE A 4 -13.08 -18.41 -18.45
C ILE A 4 -14.51 -18.12 -17.99
N LYS A 5 -14.93 -18.76 -16.89
CA LYS A 5 -16.25 -18.56 -16.29
C LYS A 5 -16.43 -17.11 -15.82
N ASN A 6 -15.42 -16.54 -15.17
CA ASN A 6 -15.44 -15.15 -14.69
C ASN A 6 -15.48 -14.14 -15.85
N LYS A 7 -14.77 -14.40 -16.95
CA LYS A 7 -14.79 -13.54 -18.15
C LYS A 7 -16.14 -13.55 -18.88
N ILE A 8 -16.83 -14.69 -18.89
CA ILE A 8 -18.18 -14.83 -19.46
C ILE A 8 -19.21 -14.13 -18.57
N ILE A 9 -19.12 -14.28 -17.25
CA ILE A 9 -20.01 -13.62 -16.29
C ILE A 9 -19.86 -12.09 -16.37
N SER A 10 -18.62 -11.58 -16.44
CA SER A 10 -18.33 -10.15 -16.65
C SER A 10 -18.97 -9.62 -17.95
N LYS A 11 -18.81 -10.32 -19.07
CA LYS A 11 -19.44 -9.96 -20.35
C LYS A 11 -20.97 -9.99 -20.31
N LEU A 12 -21.55 -10.91 -19.53
CA LEU A 12 -23.01 -11.02 -19.39
C LEU A 12 -23.56 -9.86 -18.54
N LEU A 13 -22.90 -9.54 -17.42
CA LEU A 13 -23.31 -8.46 -16.52
C LEU A 13 -23.21 -7.09 -17.20
N THR A 14 -22.11 -6.82 -17.92
CA THR A 14 -21.93 -5.57 -18.68
C THR A 14 -22.96 -5.37 -19.81
N ARG A 15 -23.54 -6.45 -20.34
CA ARG A 15 -24.56 -6.39 -21.40
C ARG A 15 -25.98 -6.16 -20.85
N PHE A 16 -26.18 -6.35 -19.55
CA PHE A 16 -27.46 -6.16 -18.87
C PHE A 16 -27.27 -5.25 -17.63
N PRO A 17 -27.30 -3.92 -17.81
CA PRO A 17 -26.97 -2.94 -16.76
C PRO A 17 -27.69 -3.21 -15.43
N ARG A 18 -28.98 -3.55 -15.47
CA ARG A 18 -29.79 -3.84 -14.25
C ARG A 18 -29.33 -5.08 -13.47
N LEU A 19 -28.67 -6.06 -14.11
CA LEU A 19 -28.11 -7.23 -13.44
C LEU A 19 -26.72 -6.92 -12.86
N PHE A 20 -25.96 -6.04 -13.52
CA PHE A 20 -24.72 -5.49 -12.99
C PHE A 20 -25.00 -4.64 -11.74
N ASP A 21 -25.98 -3.73 -11.78
CA ASP A 21 -26.38 -2.90 -10.64
C ASP A 21 -26.72 -3.77 -9.42
N ARG A 22 -27.54 -4.81 -9.59
CA ARG A 22 -27.88 -5.76 -8.50
C ARG A 22 -26.71 -6.61 -7.99
N ALA A 23 -25.70 -6.84 -8.82
CA ALA A 23 -24.50 -7.58 -8.43
C ALA A 23 -23.52 -6.65 -7.67
N VAL A 24 -23.45 -5.39 -8.07
CA VAL A 24 -22.69 -4.33 -7.40
C VAL A 24 -23.34 -3.96 -6.06
N ASP A 25 -24.67 -3.90 -5.97
CA ASP A 25 -25.42 -3.66 -4.72
C ASP A 25 -25.14 -4.72 -3.63
N LYS A 26 -24.66 -5.91 -4.02
CA LYS A 26 -24.25 -6.98 -3.08
C LYS A 26 -22.80 -6.85 -2.62
N VAL A 27 -21.99 -6.03 -3.28
CA VAL A 27 -20.66 -5.65 -2.81
C VAL A 27 -20.87 -4.54 -1.80
N ALA A 28 -20.52 -4.78 -0.53
CA ALA A 28 -20.71 -3.79 0.52
C ALA A 28 -20.01 -2.48 0.12
N GLU A 29 -20.78 -1.39 -0.02
CA GLU A 29 -20.22 -0.06 -0.19
C GLU A 29 -19.46 0.33 1.08
N PHE A 30 -18.13 0.32 1.02
CA PHE A 30 -17.32 0.96 2.05
C PHE A 30 -17.39 2.47 1.86
N LYS A 31 -18.25 3.12 2.64
CA LYS A 31 -18.33 4.58 2.69
C LYS A 31 -17.18 5.13 3.52
N VAL A 32 -16.14 5.60 2.84
CA VAL A 32 -15.13 6.47 3.45
C VAL A 32 -15.74 7.86 3.61
N ALA A 33 -15.73 8.41 4.82
CA ALA A 33 -16.31 9.71 5.10
C ALA A 33 -15.40 10.83 4.57
N GLY A 34 -15.91 11.60 3.61
CA GLY A 34 -15.23 12.78 3.07
C GLY A 34 -14.01 12.46 2.19
N ILE A 35 -13.39 13.52 1.68
CA ILE A 35 -12.10 13.44 1.00
C ILE A 35 -11.04 13.66 2.09
N PRO A 36 -10.07 12.75 2.29
CA PRO A 36 -9.01 12.90 3.28
C PRO A 36 -7.98 13.94 2.82
N TRP A 37 -8.43 15.17 2.56
CA TRP A 37 -7.63 16.28 2.10
C TRP A 37 -7.03 17.04 3.28
N THR A 38 -5.70 17.10 3.32
CA THR A 38 -4.95 17.91 4.28
C THR A 38 -4.17 18.96 3.51
N PRO A 39 -4.38 20.27 3.77
CA PRO A 39 -3.59 21.33 3.15
C PRO A 39 -2.11 21.19 3.45
N VAL A 40 -1.26 21.48 2.47
CA VAL A 40 0.18 21.60 2.69
C VAL A 40 0.46 22.92 3.41
N THR A 41 1.01 22.84 4.62
CA THR A 41 1.19 24.01 5.50
C THR A 41 2.64 24.50 5.58
N MET A 42 3.56 23.84 4.88
CA MET A 42 5.00 24.16 4.94
C MET A 42 5.72 23.87 3.62
N PRO A 43 6.87 24.51 3.35
CA PRO A 43 7.72 24.17 2.21
C PRO A 43 8.22 22.73 2.28
N LEU A 44 8.31 22.05 1.12
CA LEU A 44 8.81 20.67 1.04
C LEU A 44 10.23 20.54 1.60
N SER A 45 11.09 21.53 1.36
CA SER A 45 12.46 21.58 1.87
C SER A 45 12.56 21.60 3.41
N ALA A 46 11.46 21.88 4.11
CA ALA A 46 11.36 21.75 5.57
C ALA A 46 10.55 20.51 6.01
N ALA A 47 9.89 19.82 5.08
CA ALA A 47 9.01 18.69 5.35
C ALA A 47 9.77 17.36 5.42
N ARG A 48 9.39 16.51 6.37
CA ARG A 48 9.79 15.10 6.41
C ARG A 48 8.76 14.23 5.69
N ILE A 49 9.22 13.43 4.74
CA ILE A 49 8.37 12.57 3.91
C ILE A 49 8.47 11.12 4.39
N GLY A 50 7.33 10.47 4.61
CA GLY A 50 7.23 9.03 4.83
C GLY A 50 6.86 8.28 3.56
N LEU A 51 7.14 6.99 3.53
CA LEU A 51 6.76 6.10 2.44
C LEU A 51 5.91 4.95 2.98
N VAL A 52 4.77 4.71 2.33
CA VAL A 52 3.93 3.54 2.57
C VAL A 52 3.68 2.85 1.24
N THR A 53 3.89 1.54 1.18
CA THR A 53 3.59 0.74 -0.01
C THR A 53 2.60 -0.35 0.32
N THR A 54 1.67 -0.61 -0.60
CA THR A 54 0.77 -1.78 -0.52
C THR A 54 1.22 -2.90 -1.43
N ALA A 55 2.45 -2.87 -1.94
CA ALA A 55 2.97 -3.84 -2.88
C ALA A 55 3.49 -5.12 -2.22
N GLY A 56 3.24 -5.34 -0.91
CA GLY A 56 3.73 -6.52 -0.20
C GLY A 56 5.24 -6.49 0.07
N VAL A 57 5.86 -5.30 0.18
CA VAL A 57 7.28 -5.15 0.48
C VAL A 57 7.56 -5.44 1.95
N HIS A 58 8.57 -6.27 2.22
CA HIS A 58 9.06 -6.60 3.55
C HIS A 58 10.58 -6.81 3.53
N LEU A 59 11.22 -6.88 4.71
CA LEU A 59 12.63 -7.24 4.80
C LEU A 59 12.83 -8.74 4.59
N THR A 60 13.98 -9.13 4.05
CA THR A 60 14.35 -10.54 3.80
C THR A 60 14.26 -11.42 5.06
N GLY A 61 14.52 -10.86 6.24
CA GLY A 61 14.44 -11.57 7.53
C GLY A 61 13.13 -11.39 8.30
N GLN A 62 12.17 -10.65 7.75
CA GLN A 62 10.83 -10.54 8.32
C GLN A 62 9.93 -11.66 7.83
N GLU A 63 8.92 -12.00 8.63
CA GLU A 63 7.86 -12.91 8.23
C GLU A 63 7.22 -12.41 6.92
N PRO A 64 7.12 -13.25 5.86
CA PRO A 64 6.37 -12.92 4.66
C PRO A 64 4.91 -12.54 4.97
N PHE A 65 4.24 -11.88 4.04
CA PHE A 65 2.80 -11.68 4.18
C PHE A 65 2.04 -12.99 3.92
N ASN A 66 0.95 -13.21 4.64
CA ASN A 66 0.14 -14.41 4.48
C ASN A 66 -0.68 -14.39 3.17
N MET A 67 -0.29 -15.23 2.20
CA MET A 67 -1.00 -15.42 0.93
C MET A 67 -2.02 -16.57 0.95
N ASP A 68 -2.00 -17.41 2.00
CA ASP A 68 -2.89 -18.57 2.11
C ASP A 68 -4.28 -18.18 2.65
N ASP A 69 -4.39 -17.06 3.37
CA ASP A 69 -5.68 -16.49 3.77
C ASP A 69 -6.34 -15.82 2.57
N LYS A 70 -7.52 -16.30 2.19
CA LYS A 70 -8.33 -15.74 1.10
C LYS A 70 -8.68 -14.27 1.30
N ASP A 71 -8.75 -13.81 2.55
CA ASP A 71 -9.08 -12.44 2.92
C ASP A 71 -7.79 -11.58 3.07
N GLY A 72 -6.61 -12.19 2.92
CA GLY A 72 -5.31 -11.53 2.90
C GLY A 72 -4.63 -11.38 4.26
N ASP A 73 -3.76 -10.39 4.38
CA ASP A 73 -2.96 -10.11 5.59
C ASP A 73 -3.14 -8.64 6.02
N PRO A 74 -3.85 -8.35 7.12
CA PRO A 74 -4.07 -6.97 7.57
C PRO A 74 -2.84 -6.35 8.27
N SER A 75 -1.78 -7.13 8.50
CA SER A 75 -0.58 -6.67 9.18
C SER A 75 0.31 -5.81 8.28
N PHE A 76 1.33 -5.19 8.88
CA PHE A 76 2.32 -4.39 8.17
C PHE A 76 3.73 -4.80 8.55
N ARG A 77 4.70 -4.28 7.81
CA ARG A 77 6.13 -4.47 8.04
C ARG A 77 6.82 -3.12 8.15
N GLU A 78 7.66 -2.99 9.15
CA GLU A 78 8.47 -1.78 9.36
C GLU A 78 9.77 -1.86 8.55
N LEU A 79 10.06 -0.81 7.80
CA LEU A 79 11.12 -0.74 6.79
C LEU A 79 12.06 0.43 7.10
N PRO A 80 13.24 0.19 7.72
CA PRO A 80 14.23 1.23 7.97
C PRO A 80 14.70 1.89 6.66
N THR A 81 14.78 3.22 6.64
CA THR A 81 15.17 4.02 5.45
C THR A 81 16.56 3.71 4.90
N ASP A 82 17.46 3.22 5.75
CA ASP A 82 18.85 2.87 5.43
C ASP A 82 19.03 1.40 5.04
N THR A 83 17.94 0.63 4.92
CA THR A 83 17.99 -0.76 4.45
C THR A 83 18.59 -0.80 3.04
N PRO A 84 19.66 -1.59 2.81
CA PRO A 84 20.26 -1.75 1.49
C PRO A 84 19.26 -2.31 0.48
N ARG A 85 19.42 -1.99 -0.81
CA ARG A 85 18.49 -2.41 -1.88
C ARG A 85 18.19 -3.92 -1.90
N GLY A 86 19.19 -4.77 -1.65
CA GLY A 86 19.01 -6.23 -1.59
C GLY A 86 18.37 -6.75 -0.29
N GLY A 87 18.05 -5.86 0.66
CA GLY A 87 17.43 -6.21 1.93
C GLY A 87 15.93 -6.45 1.85
N TYR A 88 15.29 -6.07 0.74
CA TYR A 88 13.85 -6.15 0.54
C TYR A 88 13.43 -7.42 -0.21
N LYS A 89 12.20 -7.86 0.05
CA LYS A 89 11.46 -8.88 -0.68
C LYS A 89 10.04 -8.43 -0.90
N ILE A 90 9.39 -9.04 -1.88
CA ILE A 90 7.98 -8.87 -2.18
C ILE A 90 7.29 -10.21 -1.98
N THR A 91 6.21 -10.21 -1.21
CA THR A 91 5.27 -11.33 -1.14
C THR A 91 3.91 -10.78 -1.56
N HIS A 92 3.51 -11.02 -2.81
CA HIS A 92 2.24 -10.53 -3.36
C HIS A 92 1.88 -11.18 -4.71
N ASP A 93 1.11 -12.28 -4.70
CA ASP A 93 0.87 -13.09 -5.92
C ASP A 93 -0.12 -12.48 -6.93
N TYR A 94 -0.75 -11.35 -6.60
CA TYR A 94 -1.79 -10.74 -7.44
C TYR A 94 -1.28 -9.78 -8.52
N TYR A 95 0.04 -9.54 -8.62
CA TYR A 95 0.65 -8.80 -9.73
C TYR A 95 2.03 -9.38 -10.12
N ASP A 96 2.50 -9.08 -11.33
CA ASP A 96 3.85 -9.45 -11.77
C ASP A 96 4.86 -8.45 -11.20
N HIS A 97 5.60 -8.89 -10.18
CA HIS A 97 6.59 -8.07 -9.50
C HIS A 97 8.02 -8.28 -10.02
N SER A 98 8.22 -8.94 -11.16
CA SER A 98 9.56 -9.25 -11.67
C SER A 98 10.44 -8.02 -11.96
N ASP A 99 9.82 -6.89 -12.34
CA ASP A 99 10.51 -5.61 -12.45
C ASP A 99 10.88 -5.03 -11.08
N ALA A 100 9.97 -5.11 -10.12
CA ALA A 100 10.18 -4.63 -8.76
C ALA A 100 11.21 -5.45 -7.99
N ASP A 101 11.35 -6.75 -8.30
CA ASP A 101 12.43 -7.60 -7.78
C ASP A 101 13.82 -7.13 -8.25
N ARG A 102 13.89 -6.55 -9.46
CA ARG A 102 15.13 -5.98 -10.01
C ARG A 102 15.41 -4.58 -9.48
N ASP A 103 14.38 -3.76 -9.34
CA ASP A 103 14.46 -2.42 -8.75
C ASP A 103 13.25 -2.15 -7.85
N ILE A 104 13.49 -2.26 -6.54
CA ILE A 104 12.47 -2.04 -5.52
C ILE A 104 11.87 -0.63 -5.60
N ASN A 105 12.58 0.35 -6.19
CA ASN A 105 12.10 1.72 -6.31
C ASN A 105 10.87 1.88 -7.20
N ILE A 106 10.49 0.86 -7.98
CA ILE A 106 9.25 0.86 -8.77
C ILE A 106 8.03 0.91 -7.85
N VAL A 107 8.09 0.17 -6.73
CA VAL A 107 6.96 0.04 -5.78
C VAL A 107 7.27 0.64 -4.41
N PHE A 108 8.55 0.93 -4.12
CA PHE A 108 9.02 1.51 -2.86
C PHE A 108 10.24 2.43 -3.15
N PRO A 109 10.00 3.66 -3.67
CA PRO A 109 11.03 4.60 -4.17
C PRO A 109 11.87 5.27 -3.06
N ILE A 110 12.40 4.47 -2.13
CA ILE A 110 13.17 4.96 -0.99
C ILE A 110 14.49 5.64 -1.41
N ASP A 111 15.15 5.13 -2.47
CA ASP A 111 16.37 5.75 -2.99
C ASP A 111 16.06 7.13 -3.57
N ARG A 112 14.92 7.28 -4.27
CA ARG A 112 14.47 8.55 -4.83
C ARG A 112 14.18 9.59 -3.74
N LEU A 113 13.57 9.18 -2.62
CA LEU A 113 13.37 10.07 -1.47
C LEU A 113 14.70 10.48 -0.83
N ASN A 114 15.65 9.54 -0.69
CA ASN A 114 16.99 9.85 -0.17
C ASN A 114 17.77 10.80 -1.10
N GLU A 115 17.62 10.67 -2.42
CA GLU A 115 18.18 11.60 -3.42
C GLU A 115 17.57 13.00 -3.28
N LEU A 116 16.25 13.12 -3.16
CA LEU A 116 15.57 14.40 -2.95
C LEU A 116 16.01 15.08 -1.65
N LYS A 117 16.15 14.30 -0.56
CA LYS A 117 16.70 14.80 0.69
C LYS A 117 18.12 15.33 0.49
N LYS A 118 18.97 14.58 -0.21
CA LYS A 118 20.37 14.97 -0.48
C LYS A 118 20.44 16.25 -1.33
N ALA A 119 19.51 16.44 -2.25
CA ALA A 119 19.39 17.64 -3.07
C ALA A 119 18.83 18.85 -2.29
N GLY A 120 18.28 18.65 -1.09
CA GLY A 120 17.65 19.71 -0.29
C GLY A 120 16.22 20.05 -0.70
N GLU A 121 15.62 19.26 -1.60
CA GLU A 121 14.24 19.44 -2.08
C GLU A 121 13.21 19.06 -1.00
N ILE A 122 13.58 18.11 -0.13
CA ILE A 122 12.81 17.74 1.06
C ILE A 122 13.66 17.86 2.33
N GLY A 123 13.04 18.21 3.44
CA GLY A 123 13.73 18.35 4.73
C GLY A 123 14.21 17.01 5.32
N GLY A 124 13.55 15.91 4.95
CA GLY A 124 14.00 14.58 5.34
C GLY A 124 13.10 13.45 4.88
N VAL A 125 13.53 12.23 5.21
CA VAL A 125 12.74 11.00 5.06
C VAL A 125 12.44 10.48 6.47
N ALA A 126 11.30 9.80 6.67
CA ALA A 126 11.02 9.03 7.88
C ALA A 126 12.20 8.11 8.23
N ALA A 127 12.41 7.77 9.50
CA ALA A 127 13.42 6.76 9.86
C ALA A 127 12.93 5.35 9.53
N PHE A 128 11.63 5.14 9.73
CA PHE A 128 10.91 3.91 9.44
C PHE A 128 9.72 4.18 8.53
N ASN A 129 9.64 3.40 7.47
CA ASN A 129 8.57 3.37 6.47
C ASN A 129 7.79 2.05 6.59
N TYR A 130 6.72 1.89 5.82
CA TYR A 130 5.81 0.76 6.05
C TYR A 130 5.40 0.06 4.76
N GLY A 131 5.47 -1.27 4.80
CA GLY A 131 4.90 -2.14 3.78
C GLY A 131 3.63 -2.81 4.29
N PHE A 132 2.61 -2.85 3.45
CA PHE A 132 1.38 -3.61 3.64
C PHE A 132 1.22 -4.63 2.51
N MET A 133 0.44 -5.67 2.78
CA MET A 133 -0.19 -6.47 1.73
C MET A 133 -1.27 -5.64 1.01
N GLY A 134 -1.30 -5.70 -0.32
CA GLY A 134 -2.29 -4.99 -1.13
C GLY A 134 -3.65 -5.69 -1.22
N HIS A 135 -3.67 -7.00 -0.98
CA HIS A 135 -4.89 -7.79 -0.86
C HIS A 135 -5.33 -7.89 0.60
N ILE A 136 -6.28 -7.03 1.00
CA ILE A 136 -6.93 -7.06 2.31
C ILE A 136 -8.43 -6.94 2.09
N ASP A 137 -9.18 -8.01 2.34
CA ASP A 137 -10.61 -8.12 2.03
C ASP A 137 -11.40 -8.71 3.21
N GLY A 138 -12.73 -8.70 3.10
CA GLY A 138 -13.66 -9.34 4.02
C GLY A 138 -13.43 -8.95 5.48
N ARG A 139 -13.16 -9.97 6.30
CA ARG A 139 -12.96 -9.84 7.76
C ARG A 139 -11.73 -9.02 8.17
N HIS A 140 -10.76 -8.84 7.27
CA HIS A 140 -9.53 -8.10 7.57
C HIS A 140 -9.62 -6.60 7.30
N ILE A 141 -10.68 -6.16 6.60
CA ILE A 141 -10.92 -4.73 6.35
C ILE A 141 -11.12 -3.96 7.66
N GLU A 142 -11.82 -4.53 8.63
CA GLU A 142 -12.03 -3.88 9.92
C GLU A 142 -10.72 -3.68 10.68
N ALA A 143 -9.84 -4.69 10.68
CA ALA A 143 -8.51 -4.60 11.29
C ALA A 143 -7.65 -3.53 10.60
N LEU A 144 -7.66 -3.45 9.27
CA LEU A 144 -6.96 -2.40 8.54
C LEU A 144 -7.45 -1.00 8.94
N MET A 145 -8.77 -0.81 8.94
CA MET A 145 -9.40 0.49 9.15
C MET A 145 -9.30 0.99 10.59
N LYS A 146 -9.37 0.08 11.57
CA LYS A 146 -9.45 0.45 13.00
C LYS A 146 -8.13 0.25 13.75
N GLU A 147 -7.23 -0.59 13.24
CA GLU A 147 -6.03 -0.98 13.98
C GLU A 147 -4.75 -0.64 13.19
N THR A 148 -4.46 -1.34 12.10
CA THR A 148 -3.13 -1.27 11.48
C THR A 148 -2.89 0.01 10.68
N GLY A 149 -3.91 0.52 9.98
CA GLY A 149 -3.85 1.84 9.32
C GLY A 149 -3.63 2.99 10.33
N PRO A 150 -4.50 3.14 11.35
CA PRO A 150 -4.32 4.13 12.40
C PRO A 150 -2.99 4.01 13.16
N GLU A 151 -2.53 2.79 13.44
CA GLU A 151 -1.25 2.57 14.11
C GLU A 151 -0.06 3.04 13.27
N VAL A 152 -0.01 2.71 11.98
CA VAL A 152 1.04 3.21 11.07
C VAL A 152 0.97 4.73 10.94
N ALA A 153 -0.22 5.31 10.81
CA ALA A 153 -0.39 6.77 10.78
C ALA A 153 0.18 7.44 12.04
N ARG A 154 -0.14 6.90 13.22
CA ARG A 154 0.39 7.38 14.51
C ARG A 154 1.91 7.28 14.58
N ARG A 155 2.51 6.17 14.12
CA ARG A 155 3.97 6.01 14.07
C ARG A 155 4.64 7.03 13.15
N LEU A 156 4.07 7.29 11.98
CA LEU A 156 4.58 8.30 11.05
C LEU A 156 4.50 9.71 11.67
N VAL A 157 3.37 10.05 12.30
CA VAL A 157 3.22 11.33 13.03
C VAL A 157 4.25 11.46 14.15
N ASN A 158 4.50 10.40 14.92
CA ASN A 158 5.50 10.41 16.00
C ASN A 158 6.94 10.58 15.48
N GLN A 159 7.21 10.23 14.22
CA GLN A 159 8.48 10.48 13.54
C GLN A 159 8.59 11.91 12.98
N GLY A 160 7.55 12.74 13.15
CA GLY A 160 7.47 14.08 12.58
C GLY A 160 7.25 14.10 11.08
N VAL A 161 6.66 13.04 10.50
CA VAL A 161 6.31 13.00 9.08
C VAL A 161 5.20 14.01 8.79
N ASN A 162 5.38 14.81 7.75
CA ASN A 162 4.43 15.85 7.32
C ASN A 162 3.59 15.41 6.13
N ALA A 163 4.13 14.54 5.28
CA ALA A 163 3.42 13.98 4.14
C ALA A 163 3.91 12.56 3.85
N VAL A 164 3.06 11.75 3.23
CA VAL A 164 3.34 10.36 2.90
C VAL A 164 3.20 10.17 1.39
N VAL A 165 4.19 9.53 0.78
CA VAL A 165 4.03 8.93 -0.55
C VAL A 165 3.41 7.56 -0.34
N LEU A 166 2.27 7.31 -1.00
CA LEU A 166 1.59 6.03 -0.99
C LEU A 166 1.75 5.37 -2.37
N THR A 167 2.31 4.17 -2.42
CA THR A 167 2.53 3.44 -3.67
C THR A 167 1.74 2.13 -3.72
N PRO A 168 1.04 1.85 -4.83
CA PRO A 168 0.42 0.55 -5.06
C PRO A 168 1.43 -0.48 -5.59
N GLY A 169 1.02 -1.75 -5.60
CA GLY A 169 1.65 -2.85 -6.35
C GLY A 169 0.89 -3.16 -7.62
#